data_AF-A0A9P6EDP7-F1
#
_entry.id   AF-A0A9P6EDP7-F1
#
_cell.length_a   1.000
_cell.length_b   1.000
_cell.length_c   1.000
_cell.angle_alpha   90.00
_cell.angle_beta   90.00
_cell.angle_gamma   90.00
#
_symmetry.space_group_name_H-M   'P 1'
#
loop_
_entity.id
_entity.type
_entity.pdbx_description
1 polymer ?
#
loop_
_entity_poly.entity_id
_entity_poly.type
_entity_poly.pdbx_seq_one_letter_code
_entity_poly.pdbx_strand_id
1 'polypeptide(L)'
;MKTSLRSNCPFDDLDESIDYPFKNHDSVWILSADNNWYLGRIAGKSIRVGQTRQSKQGFYYPVCYGKRMNLRKYCSPLNGDIKPDTKNFRDLLRKCGLLDDEDEDENMSDSTDSGSSYSDSY
;
A
#
# COMPACT_ATOMS: atom_id res chain seq x y z
N MET A 1 11.68 -31.59 8.86
CA MET A 1 10.90 -30.89 9.90
C MET A 1 11.55 -29.55 10.19
N LYS A 2 10.89 -28.45 9.81
CA LYS A 2 11.13 -27.08 10.32
C LYS A 2 9.85 -26.29 10.06
N THR A 3 8.91 -26.39 10.99
CA THR A 3 7.68 -25.60 11.07
C THR A 3 8.06 -24.17 11.45
N SER A 4 8.10 -23.26 10.48
CA SER A 4 8.21 -21.83 10.76
C SER A 4 6.80 -21.29 11.01
N LEU A 5 6.54 -20.92 12.26
CA LEU A 5 5.31 -20.30 12.72
C LEU A 5 5.16 -18.91 12.06
N ARG A 6 4.57 -18.84 10.86
CA ARG A 6 3.84 -17.63 10.43
C ARG A 6 2.51 -17.66 11.17
N SER A 7 2.56 -17.23 12.42
CA SER A 7 1.45 -17.18 13.37
C SER A 7 0.24 -16.46 12.74
N ASN A 8 -0.85 -17.20 12.48
CA ASN A 8 -2.21 -16.71 12.24
C ASN A 8 -2.41 -15.52 11.28
N CYS A 9 -1.64 -15.43 10.19
CA CYS A 9 -2.06 -14.59 9.08
C CYS A 9 -3.12 -15.37 8.28
N PRO A 10 -4.36 -14.87 8.10
CA PRO A 10 -5.30 -15.43 7.12
C PRO A 10 -4.75 -15.11 5.72
N PHE A 11 -3.72 -15.86 5.31
CA PHE A 11 -3.03 -15.69 4.03
C PHE A 11 -3.98 -15.80 2.83
N ASP A 12 -5.15 -16.44 3.01
CA ASP A 12 -6.17 -16.59 1.99
C ASP A 12 -6.71 -15.24 1.48
N ASP A 13 -6.74 -14.18 2.30
CA ASP A 13 -7.30 -12.88 1.91
C ASP A 13 -6.28 -12.01 1.12
N LEU A 14 -4.98 -12.18 1.38
CA LEU A 14 -3.92 -11.35 0.78
C LEU A 14 -3.73 -11.66 -0.71
N ASP A 15 -3.73 -12.94 -1.07
CA ASP A 15 -3.54 -13.39 -2.46
C ASP A 15 -4.86 -13.55 -3.22
N GLU A 16 -5.98 -13.16 -2.59
CA GLU A 16 -7.30 -13.21 -3.18
C GLU A 16 -7.39 -12.25 -4.37
N SER A 17 -8.02 -12.70 -5.44
CA SER A 17 -8.41 -11.83 -6.55
C SER A 17 -9.42 -10.78 -6.08
N ILE A 18 -9.29 -9.56 -6.55
CA ILE A 18 -10.33 -8.55 -6.35
C ILE A 18 -10.77 -7.98 -7.69
N ASP A 19 -12.07 -7.75 -7.85
CA ASP A 19 -12.60 -7.00 -8.98
C ASP A 19 -12.64 -5.52 -8.60
N TYR A 20 -11.49 -4.85 -8.76
CA TYR A 20 -11.34 -3.43 -8.41
C TYR A 20 -10.76 -2.63 -9.59
N PRO A 21 -11.52 -1.65 -10.13
CA PRO A 21 -11.08 -0.85 -11.26
C PRO A 21 -10.20 0.32 -10.81
N PHE A 22 -8.90 0.11 -10.75
CA PHE A 22 -7.93 1.14 -10.36
C PHE A 22 -7.89 2.32 -11.33
N LYS A 23 -7.66 3.51 -10.78
CA LYS A 23 -7.50 4.78 -11.50
C LYS A 23 -6.06 5.27 -11.44
N ASN A 24 -5.69 6.13 -12.38
CA ASN A 24 -4.37 6.74 -12.40
C ASN A 24 -4.14 7.54 -11.11
N HIS A 25 -2.94 7.42 -10.54
CA HIS A 25 -2.55 7.99 -9.24
C HIS A 25 -3.17 7.37 -7.99
N ASP A 26 -4.00 6.32 -8.10
CA ASP A 26 -4.46 5.58 -6.91
C ASP A 26 -3.27 5.00 -6.14
N SER A 27 -3.32 5.12 -4.81
CA SER A 27 -2.37 4.47 -3.91
C SER A 27 -2.75 3.00 -3.75
N VAL A 28 -1.77 2.12 -3.88
CA VAL A 28 -1.98 0.67 -3.95
C VAL A 28 -0.87 -0.07 -3.23
N TRP A 29 -1.20 -1.27 -2.74
CA TRP A 29 -0.23 -2.23 -2.25
C TRP A 29 0.04 -3.25 -3.35
N ILE A 30 1.31 -3.61 -3.56
CA ILE A 30 1.70 -4.65 -4.52
C ILE A 30 2.51 -5.75 -3.86
N LEU A 31 2.27 -6.98 -4.30
CA LEU A 31 3.09 -8.13 -3.92
C LEU A 31 4.32 -8.20 -4.83
N SER A 32 5.50 -8.16 -4.24
CA SER A 32 6.79 -8.27 -4.93
C SER A 32 7.31 -9.72 -4.91
N ALA A 33 8.33 -9.99 -5.72
CA ALA A 33 8.88 -11.35 -5.90
C ALA A 33 9.56 -11.91 -4.63
N ASP A 34 9.94 -11.03 -3.70
CA ASP A 34 10.44 -11.35 -2.36
C ASP A 34 9.32 -11.69 -1.37
N ASN A 35 8.07 -11.80 -1.84
CA ASN A 35 6.89 -12.12 -1.04
C ASN A 35 6.58 -11.08 0.05
N ASN A 36 6.97 -9.83 -0.20
CA ASN A 36 6.66 -8.66 0.63
C ASN A 36 5.69 -7.72 -0.09
N TRP A 37 4.92 -6.98 0.69
CA TRP A 37 4.00 -5.96 0.19
C TRP A 37 4.64 -4.58 0.22
N TYR A 38 4.56 -3.86 -0.88
CA TYR A 38 5.10 -2.52 -1.01
C TYR A 38 4.01 -1.54 -1.37
N LEU A 39 4.04 -0.36 -0.73
CA LEU A 39 3.22 0.77 -1.14
C LEU A 39 3.72 1.31 -2.48
N GLY A 40 2.77 1.55 -3.37
CA GLY A 40 3.01 2.07 -4.71
C GLY A 40 1.85 2.93 -5.19
N ARG A 41 1.94 3.33 -6.45
CA ARG A 41 0.95 4.19 -7.09
C ARG A 41 0.73 3.80 -8.53
N ILE A 42 -0.51 3.82 -8.99
CA ILE A 42 -0.83 3.59 -10.40
C ILE A 42 -0.19 4.68 -11.27
N ALA A 43 0.54 4.25 -12.30
CA ALA A 43 1.38 5.09 -13.12
C ALA A 43 0.96 5.07 -14.60
N GLY A 44 0.15 6.06 -14.98
CA GLY A 44 -0.23 6.33 -16.37
C GLY A 44 -1.49 5.60 -16.82
N LYS A 45 -1.83 5.76 -18.11
CA LYS A 45 -3.06 5.24 -18.72
C LYS A 45 -2.85 3.96 -19.52
N SER A 46 -1.63 3.44 -19.58
CA SER A 46 -1.26 2.26 -20.39
C SER A 46 -1.66 0.96 -19.73
N ILE A 47 -2.96 0.76 -19.48
CA ILE A 47 -3.49 -0.52 -19.01
C ILE A 47 -3.27 -1.56 -20.11
N ARG A 48 -2.67 -2.70 -19.75
CA ARG A 48 -2.49 -3.83 -20.67
C ARG A 48 -3.60 -4.84 -20.45
N VAL A 49 -3.88 -5.61 -21.49
CA VAL A 49 -4.82 -6.73 -21.43
C VAL A 49 -4.05 -8.01 -21.66
N GLY A 50 -4.27 -9.01 -20.82
CA GLY A 50 -3.56 -10.29 -20.89
C GLY A 50 -4.27 -11.39 -20.12
N GLN A 51 -3.73 -12.60 -20.19
CA GLN A 51 -4.26 -13.74 -19.45
C GLN A 51 -3.91 -13.62 -17.96
N THR A 52 -4.87 -13.90 -17.09
CA THR A 52 -4.73 -13.82 -15.62
C THR A 52 -4.88 -15.21 -14.99
N ARG A 53 -4.61 -15.34 -13.68
CA ARG A 53 -4.72 -16.59 -12.93
C ARG A 53 -6.13 -17.19 -13.01
N GLN A 54 -7.16 -16.35 -12.96
CA GLN A 54 -8.57 -16.79 -12.89
C GLN A 54 -9.33 -16.66 -14.21
N SER A 55 -8.87 -15.79 -15.12
CA SER A 55 -9.59 -15.48 -16.36
C SER A 55 -8.68 -15.53 -17.57
N LYS A 56 -9.24 -15.98 -18.71
CA LYS A 56 -8.55 -15.95 -20.01
C LYS A 56 -8.11 -14.53 -20.43
N GLN A 57 -8.76 -13.50 -19.88
CA GLN A 57 -8.46 -12.10 -20.14
C GLN A 57 -8.69 -11.25 -18.87
N GLY A 58 -7.80 -10.31 -18.62
CA GLY A 58 -7.89 -9.34 -17.52
C GLY A 58 -6.94 -8.16 -17.70
N PHE A 59 -7.09 -7.17 -16.83
CA PHE A 59 -6.34 -5.91 -16.89
C PHE A 59 -5.07 -5.96 -16.06
N TYR A 60 -4.02 -5.34 -16.61
CA TYR A 60 -2.72 -5.16 -15.98
C TYR A 60 -2.44 -3.67 -15.84
N TYR A 61 -2.39 -3.20 -14.61
CA TYR A 61 -2.15 -1.81 -14.26
C TYR A 61 -0.66 -1.57 -14.04
N PRO A 62 -0.07 -0.53 -14.66
CA PRO A 62 1.28 -0.11 -14.34
C PRO A 62 1.32 0.51 -12.94
N VAL A 63 2.22 0.03 -12.09
CA VAL A 63 2.44 0.53 -10.73
C VAL A 63 3.89 0.94 -10.57
N CYS A 64 4.10 2.15 -10.06
CA CYS A 64 5.41 2.58 -9.56
C CYS A 64 5.49 2.36 -8.06
N TYR A 65 6.64 1.87 -7.57
CA TYR A 65 6.83 1.53 -6.16
C TYR A 65 8.31 1.70 -5.73
N GLY A 66 8.56 1.45 -4.43
CA GLY A 66 9.86 1.58 -3.80
C GLY A 66 10.15 2.98 -3.27
N LYS A 67 11.25 3.13 -2.51
CA LYS A 67 11.58 4.36 -1.76
C LYS A 67 11.60 5.65 -2.62
N ARG A 68 11.92 5.53 -3.91
CA ARG A 68 11.96 6.67 -4.86
C ARG A 68 10.91 6.59 -5.97
N MET A 69 9.93 5.67 -5.88
CA MET A 69 8.89 5.46 -6.91
C MET A 69 9.45 5.23 -8.32
N ASN A 70 10.65 4.67 -8.43
CA ASN A 70 11.39 4.47 -9.69
C ASN A 70 11.28 3.03 -10.21
N LEU A 71 10.86 2.08 -9.38
CA LEU A 71 10.60 0.72 -9.81
C LEU A 71 9.21 0.64 -10.42
N ARG A 72 9.05 -0.11 -11.52
CA ARG A 72 7.77 -0.25 -12.21
C ARG A 72 7.45 -1.72 -12.44
N LYS A 73 6.22 -2.12 -12.12
CA LYS A 73 5.66 -3.45 -12.37
C LYS A 73 4.27 -3.32 -12.98
N TYR A 74 3.85 -4.29 -13.78
CA TYR A 74 2.46 -4.45 -14.19
C TYR A 74 1.81 -5.50 -13.31
N CYS A 75 0.73 -5.13 -12.62
CA CYS A 75 0.01 -6.01 -11.70
C CYS A 75 -1.44 -6.17 -12.15
N SER A 76 -2.05 -7.31 -11.83
CA SER A 76 -3.44 -7.59 -12.14
C SER A 76 -4.25 -7.89 -10.86
N PRO A 77 -5.37 -7.19 -10.62
CA PRO A 77 -6.20 -7.45 -9.45
C PRO A 77 -6.70 -8.90 -9.38
N LEU A 78 -6.88 -9.53 -10.54
CA LEU A 78 -7.31 -10.93 -10.66
C LEU A 78 -6.20 -11.95 -10.35
N ASN A 79 -4.95 -11.51 -10.26
CA ASN A 79 -3.83 -12.34 -9.83
C ASN A 79 -3.59 -12.25 -8.32
N GLY A 80 -4.23 -11.31 -7.62
CA GLY A 80 -3.98 -11.03 -6.20
C GLY A 80 -2.67 -10.29 -5.93
N ASP A 81 -1.97 -9.79 -6.95
CA ASP A 81 -0.66 -9.13 -6.80
C ASP A 81 -0.76 -7.59 -6.65
N ILE A 82 -1.98 -7.06 -6.53
CA ILE A 82 -2.29 -5.65 -6.28
C ILE A 82 -3.58 -5.51 -5.46
N LYS A 83 -3.58 -4.60 -4.49
CA LYS A 83 -4.71 -4.31 -3.60
C LYS A 83 -4.85 -2.79 -3.37
N PRO A 84 -6.07 -2.26 -3.18
CA PRO A 84 -6.26 -0.85 -2.89
C PRO A 84 -5.69 -0.50 -1.52
N ASP A 85 -5.14 0.71 -1.41
CA ASP A 85 -4.68 1.23 -0.14
C ASP A 85 -5.87 1.63 0.75
N THR A 86 -6.36 0.67 1.52
CA THR A 86 -7.48 0.83 2.44
C THR A 86 -7.02 0.54 3.86
N LYS A 87 -7.70 1.16 4.85
CA LYS A 87 -7.42 0.91 6.26
C LYS A 87 -7.50 -0.58 6.61
N ASN A 88 -8.51 -1.29 6.08
CA ASN A 88 -8.67 -2.72 6.29
C ASN A 88 -7.46 -3.53 5.78
N PHE A 89 -6.92 -3.16 4.61
CA PHE A 89 -5.77 -3.86 4.06
C PHE A 89 -4.47 -3.54 4.83
N ARG A 90 -4.28 -2.30 5.28
CA ARG A 90 -3.15 -1.95 6.17
C ARG A 90 -3.22 -2.70 7.49
N ASP A 91 -4.40 -2.76 8.10
CA ASP A 91 -4.64 -3.51 9.34
C ASP A 91 -4.38 -5.01 9.14
N LEU A 92 -4.70 -5.57 7.97
CA LEU A 92 -4.38 -6.95 7.60
C LEU A 92 -2.87 -7.18 7.49
N LEU A 93 -2.14 -6.29 6.82
CA LEU A 93 -0.69 -6.39 6.69
C LEU A 93 0.01 -6.33 8.05
N ARG A 94 -0.41 -5.43 8.96
CA ARG A 94 0.08 -5.36 10.35
C ARG A 94 -0.18 -6.65 11.13
N LYS A 95 -1.41 -7.18 11.06
CA LYS A 95 -1.77 -8.46 11.69
C LYS A 95 -0.89 -9.62 11.20
N CYS A 96 -0.42 -9.54 9.96
CA CYS A 96 0.47 -10.53 9.36
C CYS A 96 1.97 -10.27 9.61
N GLY A 97 2.33 -9.20 10.32
CA GLY A 97 3.72 -8.81 10.56
C GLY A 97 4.47 -8.39 9.29
N LEU A 98 3.74 -7.87 8.28
CA LEU A 98 4.29 -7.39 7.00
C LEU A 98 4.41 -5.87 6.95
N LEU A 99 3.88 -5.18 7.96
CA LEU A 99 4.08 -3.77 8.22
C LEU A 99 4.37 -3.59 9.70
N ASP A 100 5.35 -2.77 10.00
CA ASP A 100 5.68 -2.35 11.36
C ASP A 100 4.78 -1.17 11.76
N ASP A 101 4.49 -1.03 13.05
CA ASP A 101 3.61 0.02 13.59
C ASP A 101 4.31 1.40 13.73
N GLU A 102 5.54 1.54 13.24
CA GLU A 102 6.48 2.62 13.60
C GLU A 102 6.35 3.95 12.82
N ASP A 103 5.21 4.25 12.18
CA ASP A 103 5.01 5.52 11.42
C ASP A 103 4.05 6.52 12.10
N GLU A 104 3.77 6.42 13.41
CA GLU A 104 2.95 7.41 14.14
C GLU A 104 3.74 8.45 14.96
N ASP A 105 5.07 8.46 14.91
CA ASP A 105 5.86 9.43 15.66
C ASP A 105 6.38 10.55 14.74
N GLU A 106 6.27 11.79 15.24
CA GLU A 106 6.79 13.05 14.66
C GLU A 106 5.85 13.89 13.77
N ASN A 107 4.66 14.23 14.29
CA ASN A 107 4.18 15.61 14.12
C ASN A 107 3.40 16.08 15.36
N MET A 108 4.07 16.13 16.51
CA MET A 108 3.63 16.95 17.63
C MET A 108 4.12 18.37 17.34
N SER A 109 3.29 19.16 16.66
CA SER A 109 3.52 20.59 16.50
C SER A 109 3.51 21.24 17.88
N ASP A 110 4.70 21.53 18.41
CA ASP A 110 4.91 22.37 19.58
C ASP A 110 4.29 23.75 19.31
N SER A 111 3.13 23.99 19.90
CA SER A 111 2.40 25.25 19.87
C SER A 111 2.17 25.69 21.31
N THR A 112 3.14 26.42 21.85
CA THR A 112 2.92 27.39 22.94
C THR A 112 3.77 28.62 22.62
N ASP A 113 3.16 29.62 22.00
CA ASP A 113 2.61 30.81 22.68
C ASP A 113 3.72 31.62 23.38
N SER A 114 4.28 32.59 22.65
CA SER A 114 5.00 33.71 23.27
C SER A 114 4.20 34.96 22.99
N GLY A 115 3.36 35.27 23.97
CA GLY A 115 2.42 36.37 23.99
C GLY A 115 3.05 37.72 23.67
N SER A 116 2.42 38.40 22.71
CA SER A 116 2.49 39.84 22.55
C SER A 116 1.66 40.50 23.65
N SER A 117 2.26 41.38 24.45
CA SER A 117 1.53 42.32 25.29
C SER A 117 2.16 43.70 25.18
N TYR A 118 1.51 44.54 24.37
CA TYR A 118 1.62 45.99 24.45
C TYR A 118 1.01 46.49 25.77
N SER A 119 1.67 47.47 26.40
CA SER A 119 0.96 48.55 27.10
C SER A 119 1.89 49.75 27.30
N ASP A 120 1.53 50.84 26.62
CA ASP A 120 1.88 52.24 26.87
C ASP A 120 1.80 52.63 28.35
N SER A 121 2.59 53.64 28.78
CA SER A 121 2.14 54.68 29.73
C SER A 121 3.18 55.81 29.94
N TYR A 122 2.75 57.00 29.48
CA TYR A 122 3.03 58.41 29.86
C TYR A 122 4.43 59.04 29.76
#